data_AF-A0A4R3JVI0-F1
#
_entry.id   AF-A0A4R3JVI0-F1
#
_cell.length_a   1.000
_cell.length_b   1.000
_cell.length_c   1.000
_cell.angle_alpha   90.00
_cell.angle_beta   90.00
_cell.angle_gamma   90.00
#
_symmetry.space_group_name_H-M   'P 1'
#
loop_
_entity.id
_entity.type
_entity.pdbx_description
1 polymer ?
#
loop_
_entity_poly.entity_id
_entity_poly.type
_entity_poly.pdbx_seq_one_letter_code
_entity_poly.pdbx_strand_id
1 'polypeptide(L)' 'MKIELLKPHTHAQMKMLPGDTLDLPDDAARWLIDAGVAREADAAPPAPKSDKPNRKE' A
#
# COMPACT_ATOMS: atom_id res chain seq x y z
N MET A 1 2.18 11.02 0.75
CA MET A 1 1.23 10.68 1.83
C MET A 1 1.24 9.17 1.99
N LYS A 2 1.44 8.68 3.21
CA LYS A 2 1.45 7.24 3.48
C LYS A 2 0.06 6.76 3.84
N ILE A 3 -0.37 5.70 3.17
CA ILE A 3 -1.64 5.04 3.46
C ILE A 3 -1.42 3.54 3.62
N GLU A 4 -2.19 2.94 4.51
CA GLU A 4 -2.30 1.50 4.67
C GLU A 4 -3.48 1.00 3.85
N LEU A 5 -3.25 0.03 2.98
CA LEU A 5 -4.31 -0.60 2.20
C LEU A 5 -5.18 -1.47 3.10
N LEU A 6 -6.49 -1.31 3.04
CA LEU A 6 -7.45 -2.16 3.75
C LEU A 6 -7.95 -3.31 2.87
N LYS A 7 -7.77 -3.21 1.55
CA LYS A 7 -8.14 -4.21 0.55
C LYS A 7 -6.94 -4.57 -0.32
N PRO A 8 -6.90 -5.79 -0.89
CA PRO A 8 -5.87 -6.14 -1.85
C PRO A 8 -6.00 -5.24 -3.09
N HIS A 9 -4.89 -4.63 -3.49
CA HIS A 9 -4.83 -3.70 -4.62
C HIS A 9 -3.65 -4.03 -5.51
N THR A 10 -3.79 -3.90 -6.83
CA THR A 10 -2.66 -4.14 -7.74
C THR A 10 -2.11 -2.78 -8.16
N HIS A 11 -0.91 -2.44 -7.69
CA HIS A 11 -0.23 -1.21 -8.06
C HIS A 11 1.01 -1.54 -8.91
N ALA A 12 1.12 -0.96 -10.10
CA ALA A 12 2.25 -1.18 -11.02
C ALA A 12 2.58 -2.66 -11.27
N GLN A 13 1.56 -3.50 -11.48
CA GLN A 13 1.68 -4.96 -11.64
C GLN A 13 2.17 -5.72 -10.38
N MET A 14 2.44 -5.02 -9.28
CA MET A 14 2.68 -5.62 -7.97
C MET A 14 1.37 -5.75 -7.21
N LYS A 15 1.14 -6.94 -6.65
CA LYS A 15 -0.05 -7.20 -5.85
C LYS A 15 0.22 -6.78 -4.43
N MET A 16 -0.38 -5.67 -4.04
CA MET A 16 -0.35 -5.15 -2.68
C MET A 16 -1.45 -5.82 -1.86
N LEU A 17 -1.09 -6.25 -0.66
CA LEU A 17 -1.99 -6.93 0.26
C LEU A 17 -2.66 -5.91 1.20
N PRO A 18 -3.82 -6.24 1.78
CA PRO A 18 -4.33 -5.47 2.90
C PRO A 18 -3.30 -5.47 4.05
N GLY A 19 -3.07 -4.31 4.67
CA GLY A 19 -2.03 -4.00 5.63
C GLY A 19 -0.74 -3.46 5.01
N ASP A 20 -0.59 -3.41 3.68
CA ASP A 20 0.57 -2.78 3.04
C ASP A 20 0.51 -1.26 3.11
N THR A 21 1.65 -0.66 3.46
CA THR A 21 1.80 0.79 3.44
C THR A 21 2.35 1.22 2.09
N LEU A 22 1.62 2.09 1.40
CA LEU A 22 2.02 2.68 0.13
C LEU A 22 2.20 4.18 0.33
N ASP A 23 3.30 4.73 -0.18
CA ASP A 23 3.49 6.19 -0.24
C ASP A 23 3.10 6.68 -1.64
N LEU A 24 2.13 7.58 -1.67
CA LEU A 24 1.59 8.13 -2.91
C LEU A 24 1.13 9.58 -2.71
N PRO A 25 0.95 10.37 -3.79
CA PRO A 25 0.52 11.75 -3.68
C PRO A 25 -0.84 11.88 -3.00
N ASP A 26 -1.02 12.98 -2.28
CA ASP A 26 -2.19 13.26 -1.43
C ASP A 26 -3.53 13.13 -2.17
N ASP A 27 -3.61 13.53 -3.45
CA ASP A 27 -4.80 13.35 -4.28
C ASP A 27 -5.19 11.88 -4.45
N ALA A 28 -4.22 11.02 -4.79
CA ALA A 28 -4.47 9.61 -4.96
C ALA A 28 -4.74 8.91 -3.62
N ALA A 29 -4.11 9.38 -2.54
CA ALA A 29 -4.28 8.84 -1.20
C ALA A 29 -5.68 9.14 -0.67
N ARG A 30 -6.13 10.39 -0.83
CA ARG A 30 -7.50 10.80 -0.52
C ARG A 30 -8.52 10.00 -1.31
N TRP A 31 -8.30 9.77 -2.61
CA TRP A 31 -9.21 8.95 -3.41
C TRP A 31 -9.33 7.51 -2.86
N LEU A 32 -8.21 6.88 -2.48
CA LEU A 32 -8.22 5.53 -1.91
C LEU A 32 -8.86 5.47 -0.52
N ILE A 33 -8.70 6.52 0.28
CA ILE A 33 -9.32 6.65 1.61
C ILE A 33 -10.83 6.84 1.48
N ASP A 34 -11.27 7.75 0.61
CA ASP A 34 -12.68 8.04 0.34
C ASP A 34 -13.42 6.80 -0.21
N ALA A 35 -12.77 6.05 -1.11
CA ALA A 35 -13.28 4.78 -1.61
C ALA A 35 -13.32 3.66 -0.55
N GLY A 36 -12.80 3.89 0.67
CA GLY A 36 -12.68 2.88 1.72
C GLY A 36 -11.79 1.70 1.31
N VAL A 37 -10.79 1.96 0.47
CA VAL A 37 -9.79 0.99 0.01
C VAL A 37 -8.53 1.07 0.86
N ALA A 38 -8.24 2.24 1.44
CA ALA A 38 -7.07 2.49 2.28
C ALA A 38 -7.42 3.40 3.47
N ARG A 39 -6.47 3.56 4.39
CA ARG A 39 -6.54 4.44 5.55
C ARG A 39 -5.22 5.19 5.70
N GLU A 40 -5.24 6.40 6.28
CA GLU A 40 -4.01 7.11 6.67
C GLU A 40 -3.12 6.24 7.56
N ALA A 41 -1.91 5.97 7.07
CA ALA A 41 -0.86 5.33 7.84
C ALA A 41 -0.05 6.45 8.51
N ASP A 42 -0.38 6.70 9.77
CA ASP A 42 0.43 7.57 10.64
C ASP A 42 1.87 7.06 10.67
N ALA A 43 2.84 7.96 10.75
CA ALA A 43 4.25 7.77 10.37
C ALA A 43 5.06 6.81 11.27
N ALA A 44 4.54 5.64 11.59
CA ALA A 44 5.33 4.54 12.09
C ALA A 44 6.38 4.16 11.03
N PRO A 45 7.64 3.94 11.43
CA PRO A 45 8.73 3.64 10.51
C PRO A 45 8.34 2.45 9.63
N PRO A 46 8.70 2.46 8.33
CA PRO A 46 8.30 1.41 7.41
C PRO A 46 8.80 0.08 7.96
N ALA A 47 7.88 -0.77 8.43
CA ALA A 47 8.22 -2.16 8.64
C ALA A 47 8.71 -2.68 7.28
N PRO A 48 9.93 -3.22 7.17
CA PRO A 48 10.44 -3.72 5.91
C PRO A 48 9.56 -4.90 5.52
N LYS A 49 8.61 -4.70 4.62
CA LYS A 49 7.87 -5.81 4.04
C LYS A 49 8.80 -6.47 3.05
N SER A 50 9.41 -7.53 3.55
CA SER A 50 10.28 -8.47 2.89
C SER A 50 9.89 -8.66 1.43
N ASP A 51 10.80 -8.20 0.57
CA ASP A 51 11.42 -9.02 -0.46
C ASP A 51 10.86 -10.45 -0.54
N LYS A 52 10.11 -10.71 -1.61
CA LYS A 52 9.96 -12.06 -2.13
C LYS A 52 10.00 -11.99 -3.66
N PRO A 53 11.21 -11.90 -4.28
CA PRO A 53 11.40 -12.30 -5.66
C PRO A 53 11.34 -13.81 -5.65
N ASN A 54 10.13 -14.36 -5.75
CA ASN A 54 9.97 -15.79 -5.92
C ASN A 54 9.46 -16.06 -7.34
N ARG A 55 10.36 -15.93 -8.31
CA ARG A 55 10.29 -16.74 -9.51
C ARG A 55 11.62 -17.45 -9.71
N LYS A 56 11.57 -18.76 -9.42
CA LYS A 56 12.59 -19.77 -9.67
C LYS A 56 12.69 -19.97 -11.19
N GLU A 57 13.92 -20.02 -11.69
CA GLU A 57 14.34 -20.71 -12.92
C GLU A 57 15.55 -21.57 -12.55
#